data_AF-A0A2E6ZZX9-F1
#
_entry.id   AF-A0A2E6ZZX9-F1
#
_cell.length_a   1.000
_cell.length_b   1.000
_cell.length_c   1.000
_cell.angle_alpha   90.00
_cell.angle_beta   90.00
_cell.angle_gamma   90.00
#
_symmetry.space_group_name_H-M   'P 1'
#
loop_
_entity.id
_entity.type
_entity.pdbx_description
1 polymer ?
#
loop_
_entity_poly.entity_id
_entity_poly.type
_entity_poly.pdbx_seq_one_letter_code
_entity_poly.pdbx_strand_id
1 'polypeptide(L)'
;MKDQVTLLKGRVQQASLERLVDGISDDSVRSLLAGLVLGLRLESWKKTAAPFRRIGVAHLLAISGMHLGIIVAFAYGSMHLIRGSPGIQAAVSLAFLFIYIFMVEWRAPIQRASLMLCIYAILWMARRRCRTTGILVLTATGSIIHQPGEIFQAGFQLSYLVVFALASWAGIVQKRWSPRLTRTQHPGMKSISWCRSMFAVSVLAWLTATPIVLHHFEIISPLGPVLSVILFIPTVVIVILGFLRIILFAVIPPLDGGLCFLLEFVASSMITMSEWADSIPWSSFETGRPPVLITIMLLAGAAAWARYGVRHLYWSCRQLRQRVQFIQGP
;
A
#
# COMPACT_ATOMS: atom_id res chain seq x y z
N MET A 1 -24.08 -6.67 24.00
CA MET A 1 -24.03 -5.88 22.75
C MET A 1 -22.72 -6.08 21.96
N LYS A 2 -21.54 -5.99 22.60
CA LYS A 2 -20.24 -6.28 21.92
C LYS A 2 -20.18 -7.67 21.28
N ASP A 3 -20.70 -8.69 21.95
CA ASP A 3 -20.65 -10.08 21.46
C ASP A 3 -21.54 -10.30 20.24
N GLN A 4 -22.71 -9.66 20.18
CA GLN A 4 -23.61 -9.75 19.02
C GLN A 4 -23.02 -9.08 17.77
N VAL A 5 -22.33 -7.95 17.92
CA VAL A 5 -21.66 -7.26 16.80
C VAL A 5 -20.49 -8.09 16.29
N THR A 6 -19.70 -8.69 17.18
CA THR A 6 -18.58 -9.59 16.80
C THR A 6 -19.09 -10.83 16.08
N LEU A 7 -20.18 -11.45 16.58
CA LEU A 7 -20.82 -12.60 15.94
C LEU A 7 -21.39 -12.27 14.57
N LEU A 8 -22.09 -11.13 14.44
CA LEU A 8 -22.64 -10.68 13.16
C LEU A 8 -21.52 -10.42 12.15
N LYS A 9 -20.45 -9.74 12.57
CA LYS A 9 -19.28 -9.51 11.74
C LYS A 9 -18.68 -10.84 11.26
N GLY A 10 -18.47 -11.80 12.16
CA GLY A 10 -17.96 -13.12 11.80
C GLY A 10 -18.82 -13.84 10.75
N ARG A 11 -20.16 -13.80 10.90
CA ARG A 11 -21.08 -14.37 9.91
C ARG A 11 -21.00 -13.69 8.55
N VAL A 12 -20.93 -12.35 8.53
CA VAL A 12 -20.81 -11.58 7.28
C VAL A 12 -19.47 -11.88 6.60
N GLN A 13 -18.38 -11.96 7.36
CA GLN A 13 -17.06 -12.30 6.82
C GLN A 13 -17.03 -13.71 6.22
N GLN A 14 -17.60 -14.69 6.92
CA GLN A 14 -17.67 -16.07 6.44
C GLN A 14 -18.53 -16.17 5.17
N ALA A 15 -19.72 -15.56 5.17
CA ALA A 15 -20.58 -15.56 3.99
C ALA A 15 -20.00 -14.75 2.82
N SER A 16 -19.15 -13.76 3.09
CA SER A 16 -18.40 -13.03 2.05
C SER A 16 -17.26 -13.87 1.48
N LEU A 17 -16.57 -14.62 2.34
CA LEU A 17 -15.51 -15.54 1.94
C LEU A 17 -16.09 -16.62 1.03
N GLU A 18 -17.16 -17.28 1.46
CA GLU A 18 -17.84 -18.33 0.69
C GLU A 18 -18.20 -17.82 -0.72
N ARG A 19 -18.84 -16.65 -0.83
CA ARG A 19 -19.18 -16.03 -2.12
C ARG A 19 -17.96 -15.66 -2.96
N LEU A 20 -16.90 -15.16 -2.33
CA LEU A 20 -15.71 -14.71 -3.05
C LEU A 20 -14.98 -15.88 -3.70
N VAL A 21 -14.95 -17.04 -3.03
CA VAL A 21 -14.17 -18.21 -3.44
C VAL A 21 -15.01 -19.34 -4.04
N ASP A 22 -16.34 -19.17 -4.10
CA ASP A 22 -17.24 -20.14 -4.73
C ASP A 22 -16.83 -20.37 -6.18
N GLY A 23 -16.89 -21.62 -6.64
CA GLY A 23 -16.42 -22.01 -7.98
C GLY A 23 -14.91 -21.99 -8.21
N ILE A 24 -14.08 -21.52 -7.26
CA ILE A 24 -12.61 -21.52 -7.37
C ILE A 24 -12.04 -22.76 -6.68
N SER A 25 -11.33 -23.60 -7.44
CA SER A 25 -10.76 -24.86 -6.95
C SER A 25 -9.35 -24.72 -6.39
N ASP A 26 -8.53 -23.81 -6.93
CA ASP A 26 -7.14 -23.61 -6.52
C ASP A 26 -7.06 -22.94 -5.14
N ASP A 27 -6.52 -23.66 -4.15
CA ASP A 27 -6.41 -23.18 -2.77
C ASP A 27 -5.49 -21.96 -2.61
N SER A 28 -4.46 -21.82 -3.43
CA SER A 28 -3.58 -20.65 -3.42
C SER A 28 -4.33 -19.42 -3.93
N VAL A 29 -5.15 -19.57 -4.97
CA VAL A 29 -6.02 -18.48 -5.47
C VAL A 29 -7.02 -18.09 -4.40
N ARG A 30 -7.72 -19.06 -3.79
CA ARG A 30 -8.68 -18.81 -2.69
C ARG A 30 -8.01 -18.06 -1.54
N SER A 31 -6.81 -18.48 -1.13
CA SER A 31 -6.07 -17.83 -0.06
C SER A 31 -5.59 -16.42 -0.42
N LEU A 32 -5.18 -16.18 -1.67
CA LEU A 32 -4.81 -14.84 -2.12
C LEU A 32 -6.03 -13.91 -2.07
N LEU A 33 -7.14 -14.33 -2.67
CA LEU A 33 -8.39 -13.54 -2.70
C LEU A 33 -8.90 -13.24 -1.29
N ALA A 34 -8.94 -14.23 -0.41
CA ALA A 34 -9.34 -14.07 0.99
C ALA A 34 -8.46 -13.03 1.71
N GLY A 35 -7.15 -13.06 1.48
CA GLY A 35 -6.20 -12.13 2.09
C GLY A 35 -6.30 -10.70 1.54
N LEU A 36 -6.40 -10.53 0.22
CA LEU A 36 -6.44 -9.20 -0.42
C LEU A 36 -7.79 -8.50 -0.25
N VAL A 37 -8.89 -9.25 -0.33
CA VAL A 37 -10.24 -8.67 -0.33
C VAL A 37 -10.79 -8.56 1.10
N LEU A 38 -10.64 -9.62 1.91
CA LEU A 38 -11.26 -9.73 3.24
C LEU A 38 -10.27 -9.66 4.41
N GLY A 39 -8.98 -9.82 4.14
CA GLY A 39 -7.91 -9.77 5.16
C GLY A 39 -7.72 -11.09 5.90
N LEU A 40 -8.49 -12.12 5.51
CA LEU A 40 -8.50 -13.42 6.11
C LEU A 40 -7.29 -14.23 5.66
N ARG A 41 -6.62 -14.87 6.61
CA ARG A 41 -5.46 -15.73 6.33
C ARG A 41 -5.91 -17.17 6.42
N LEU A 42 -6.14 -17.80 5.27
CA LEU A 42 -6.42 -19.24 5.18
C LEU A 42 -5.17 -20.06 5.51
N GLU A 43 -5.32 -21.38 5.60
CA GLU A 43 -4.23 -22.29 5.96
C GLU A 43 -3.03 -22.20 5.00
N SER A 44 -3.29 -22.12 3.69
CA SER A 44 -2.26 -21.96 2.65
C SER A 44 -1.64 -20.58 2.57
N TRP A 45 -2.12 -19.58 3.31
CA TRP A 45 -1.64 -18.19 3.25
C TRP A 45 -0.13 -18.07 3.40
N LYS A 46 0.47 -18.85 4.32
CA LYS A 46 1.92 -18.78 4.54
C LYS A 46 2.71 -19.15 3.28
N LYS A 47 2.26 -20.18 2.55
CA LYS A 47 2.85 -20.68 1.30
C LYS A 47 2.61 -19.69 0.17
N THR A 48 1.35 -19.30 -0.06
CA THR A 48 0.96 -18.38 -1.14
C THR A 48 1.61 -17.00 -0.99
N ALA A 49 1.72 -16.48 0.24
CA ALA A 49 2.33 -15.16 0.48
C ALA A 49 3.87 -15.18 0.53
N ALA A 50 4.52 -16.35 0.51
CA ALA A 50 5.98 -16.43 0.65
C ALA A 50 6.74 -15.81 -0.53
N PRO A 51 6.41 -16.08 -1.81
CA PRO A 51 7.07 -15.44 -2.95
C PRO A 51 6.94 -13.92 -2.91
N PHE A 52 5.74 -13.40 -2.62
CA PHE A 52 5.50 -11.95 -2.49
C PHE A 52 6.32 -11.30 -1.36
N ARG A 53 6.57 -12.01 -0.26
CA ARG A 53 7.45 -11.53 0.83
C ARG A 53 8.89 -11.45 0.37
N ARG A 54 9.40 -12.49 -0.29
CA ARG A 54 10.78 -12.55 -0.77
C ARG A 54 11.07 -11.48 -1.82
N ILE A 55 10.18 -11.29 -2.79
CA ILE A 55 10.35 -10.26 -3.83
C ILE A 55 10.02 -8.83 -3.35
N GLY A 56 9.72 -8.63 -2.06
CA GLY A 56 9.58 -7.31 -1.44
C GLY A 56 8.25 -6.60 -1.66
N VAL A 57 7.21 -7.31 -2.10
CA VAL A 57 5.88 -6.75 -2.40
C VAL A 57 4.81 -7.17 -1.38
N ALA A 58 5.21 -7.66 -0.20
CA ALA A 58 4.30 -8.07 0.88
C ALA A 58 3.29 -6.99 1.30
N HIS A 59 3.63 -5.71 1.10
CA HIS A 59 2.74 -4.59 1.41
C HIS A 59 1.49 -4.55 0.51
N LEU A 60 1.54 -5.16 -0.70
CA LEU A 60 0.37 -5.34 -1.56
C LEU A 60 -0.59 -6.41 -1.02
N LEU A 61 -0.06 -7.41 -0.32
CA LEU A 61 -0.87 -8.49 0.28
C LEU A 61 -1.56 -8.09 1.59
N ALA A 62 -1.05 -7.07 2.26
CA ALA A 62 -1.61 -6.58 3.52
C ALA A 62 -2.70 -5.54 3.23
N ILE A 63 -3.93 -5.83 3.67
CA ILE A 63 -4.98 -4.82 3.65
C ILE A 63 -4.52 -3.61 4.45
N SER A 64 -4.47 -2.49 3.76
CA SER A 64 -3.89 -1.23 4.21
C SER A 64 -4.75 -0.06 3.72
N GLY A 65 -4.37 1.16 4.08
CA GLY A 65 -5.05 2.37 3.59
C GLY A 65 -5.10 2.46 2.05
N MET A 66 -4.22 1.76 1.33
CA MET A 66 -4.27 1.63 -0.13
C MET A 66 -5.54 0.92 -0.59
N HIS A 67 -5.92 -0.19 0.04
CA HIS A 67 -7.13 -0.95 -0.31
C HIS A 67 -8.38 -0.13 -0.04
N LEU A 68 -8.45 0.54 1.12
CA LEU A 68 -9.52 1.47 1.46
C LEU A 68 -9.59 2.62 0.44
N GLY A 69 -8.45 3.17 0.05
CA GLY A 69 -8.34 4.22 -0.96
C GLY A 69 -8.83 3.77 -2.35
N ILE A 70 -8.51 2.53 -2.76
CA ILE A 70 -8.98 1.94 -4.02
C ILE A 70 -10.51 1.86 -4.03
N ILE A 71 -11.13 1.34 -2.95
CA ILE A 71 -12.60 1.22 -2.85
C ILE A 71 -13.27 2.59 -2.88
N VAL A 72 -12.75 3.56 -2.12
CA VAL A 72 -13.28 4.94 -2.11
C VAL A 72 -13.15 5.60 -3.48
N ALA A 73 -11.99 5.45 -4.13
CA ALA A 73 -11.76 6.01 -5.46
C ALA A 73 -12.66 5.37 -6.53
N PHE A 74 -12.88 4.06 -6.45
CA PHE A 74 -13.80 3.34 -7.33
C PHE A 74 -15.25 3.81 -7.14
N ALA A 75 -15.71 3.92 -5.90
CA ALA A 75 -17.06 4.43 -5.59
C ALA A 75 -17.26 5.86 -6.09
N TYR A 76 -16.30 6.75 -5.79
CA TYR A 76 -16.33 8.14 -6.25
C TYR A 76 -16.32 8.26 -7.78
N GLY A 77 -15.43 7.51 -8.45
CA GLY A 77 -15.31 7.52 -9.91
C GLY A 77 -16.56 6.98 -10.61
N SER A 78 -17.18 5.93 -10.06
CA SER A 78 -18.42 5.36 -10.59
C SER A 78 -19.58 6.36 -10.52
N MET A 79 -19.69 7.08 -9.40
CA MET A 79 -20.71 8.12 -9.23
C MET A 79 -20.47 9.36 -10.08
N HIS A 80 -19.22 9.68 -10.38
CA HIS A 80 -18.86 10.76 -11.30
C HIS A 80 -19.33 10.45 -12.73
N LEU A 81 -19.22 9.18 -13.16
CA LEU A 81 -19.62 8.74 -14.50
C LEU A 81 -21.13 8.92 -14.74
N ILE A 82 -21.95 8.71 -13.70
CA ILE A 82 -23.40 8.91 -13.74
C ILE A 82 -23.83 10.35 -13.38
N ARG A 83 -22.90 11.31 -13.36
CA ARG A 83 -23.15 12.74 -13.06
C ARG A 83 -23.84 13.00 -11.72
N GLY A 84 -23.57 12.17 -10.70
CA GLY A 84 -24.12 12.38 -9.35
C GLY A 84 -23.69 13.72 -8.75
N SER A 85 -24.49 14.31 -7.86
CA SER A 85 -24.08 15.53 -7.14
C SER A 85 -22.89 15.25 -6.20
N PRO A 86 -22.00 16.23 -5.92
CA PRO A 86 -20.86 16.03 -5.04
C PRO A 86 -21.23 15.48 -3.64
N GLY A 87 -22.40 15.86 -3.13
CA GLY A 87 -22.92 15.34 -1.84
C GLY A 87 -23.27 13.85 -1.90
N ILE A 88 -23.94 13.41 -2.97
CA ILE A 88 -24.27 12.00 -3.16
C ILE A 88 -23.00 11.17 -3.40
N GLN A 89 -22.05 11.70 -4.19
CA GLN A 89 -20.75 11.04 -4.42
C GLN A 89 -20.01 10.79 -3.10
N ALA A 90 -19.96 11.79 -2.22
CA ALA A 90 -19.34 11.65 -0.90
C ALA A 90 -20.07 10.63 -0.03
N ALA A 91 -21.40 10.70 0.03
CA ALA A 91 -22.23 9.78 0.83
C ALA A 91 -22.06 8.32 0.39
N VAL A 92 -22.09 8.05 -0.92
CA VAL A 92 -21.88 6.70 -1.47
C VAL A 92 -20.46 6.20 -1.19
N SER A 93 -19.45 7.05 -1.37
CA SER A 93 -18.05 6.68 -1.08
C SER A 93 -17.83 6.33 0.40
N LEU A 94 -18.46 7.09 1.31
CA LEU A 94 -18.48 6.79 2.75
C LEU A 94 -19.20 5.47 3.05
N ALA A 95 -20.36 5.22 2.42
CA ALA A 95 -21.09 3.97 2.60
C ALA A 95 -20.24 2.76 2.18
N PHE A 96 -19.61 2.80 1.00
CA PHE A 96 -18.71 1.76 0.51
C PHE A 96 -17.54 1.51 1.45
N LEU A 97 -16.92 2.58 1.95
CA LEU A 97 -15.84 2.50 2.94
C LEU A 97 -16.29 1.79 4.22
N PHE A 98 -17.43 2.18 4.80
CA PHE A 98 -17.92 1.57 6.04
C PHE A 98 -18.30 0.10 5.85
N ILE A 99 -18.94 -0.24 4.72
CA ILE A 99 -19.22 -1.63 4.34
C ILE A 99 -17.90 -2.42 4.27
N TYR A 100 -16.89 -1.90 3.57
CA TYR A 100 -15.59 -2.56 3.45
C TYR A 100 -14.90 -2.74 4.81
N ILE A 101 -14.86 -1.72 5.66
CA ILE A 101 -14.30 -1.82 7.02
C ILE A 101 -15.03 -2.86 7.88
N PHE A 102 -16.35 -3.00 7.70
CA PHE A 102 -17.13 -4.00 8.41
C PHE A 102 -16.78 -5.44 7.96
N MET A 103 -16.51 -5.62 6.67
CA MET A 103 -16.16 -6.92 6.08
C MET A 103 -14.70 -7.33 6.33
N VAL A 104 -13.80 -6.39 6.57
CA VAL A 104 -12.39 -6.73 6.77
C VAL A 104 -12.04 -6.96 8.24
N GLU A 105 -11.11 -7.88 8.49
CA GLU A 105 -10.58 -8.14 9.84
C GLU A 105 -9.95 -6.88 10.48
N TRP A 106 -10.26 -6.62 11.75
CA TRP A 106 -9.83 -5.41 12.45
C TRP A 106 -8.37 -5.50 12.90
N ARG A 107 -7.44 -5.17 11.99
CA ARG A 107 -5.99 -5.22 12.22
C ARG A 107 -5.36 -3.83 12.34
N ALA A 108 -4.17 -3.77 12.94
CA ALA A 108 -3.45 -2.53 13.20
C ALA A 108 -3.28 -1.58 11.98
N PRO A 109 -2.97 -2.07 10.75
CA PRO A 109 -2.91 -1.19 9.56
C PRO A 109 -4.24 -0.52 9.23
N ILE A 110 -5.36 -1.24 9.42
CA ILE A 110 -6.72 -0.74 9.14
C ILE A 110 -7.16 0.22 10.23
N GLN A 111 -6.87 -0.09 11.50
CA GLN A 111 -7.10 0.82 12.63
C GLN A 111 -6.46 2.19 12.36
N ARG A 112 -5.16 2.20 12.01
CA ARG A 112 -4.44 3.44 11.71
C ARG A 112 -5.02 4.16 10.50
N ALA A 113 -5.30 3.46 9.40
CA ALA A 113 -5.89 4.04 8.20
C ALA A 113 -7.28 4.63 8.49
N SER A 114 -8.13 3.92 9.23
CA SER A 114 -9.45 4.40 9.63
C SER A 114 -9.37 5.62 10.53
N LEU A 115 -8.43 5.65 11.49
CA LEU A 115 -8.25 6.79 12.38
C LEU A 115 -7.82 8.04 11.60
N MET A 116 -6.84 7.89 10.68
CA MET A 116 -6.42 8.98 9.79
C MET A 116 -7.58 9.49 8.94
N LEU A 117 -8.41 8.59 8.42
CA LEU A 117 -9.54 8.92 7.56
C LEU A 117 -10.68 9.59 8.33
N CYS A 118 -10.98 9.14 9.55
CA CYS A 118 -11.95 9.79 10.44
C CYS A 118 -11.52 11.21 10.79
N ILE A 119 -10.25 11.42 11.16
CA ILE A 119 -9.71 12.76 11.45
C ILE A 119 -9.77 13.63 10.20
N TYR A 120 -9.38 13.09 9.03
CA TYR A 120 -9.49 13.81 7.76
C TYR A 120 -10.93 14.24 7.48
N ALA A 121 -11.91 13.34 7.65
CA ALA A 121 -13.32 13.63 7.44
C ALA A 121 -13.85 14.71 8.39
N ILE A 122 -13.52 14.62 9.70
CA ILE A 122 -13.90 15.64 10.69
C ILE A 122 -13.35 17.01 10.31
N LEU A 123 -12.07 17.09 9.94
CA LEU A 123 -11.43 18.35 9.55
C LEU A 123 -12.03 18.90 8.25
N TRP A 124 -12.35 18.02 7.31
CA TRP A 124 -13.02 18.39 6.07
C TRP A 124 -14.41 18.97 6.33
N MET A 125 -15.23 18.34 7.19
CA MET A 125 -16.54 18.86 7.61
C MET A 125 -16.43 20.19 8.36
N ALA A 126 -15.40 20.34 9.21
CA ALA A 126 -15.10 21.59 9.90
C ALA A 126 -14.51 22.67 8.96
N ARG A 127 -14.37 22.40 7.66
CA ARG A 127 -13.73 23.26 6.64
C ARG A 127 -12.32 23.70 7.03
N ARG A 128 -11.63 22.90 7.84
CA ARG A 128 -10.25 23.14 8.27
C ARG A 128 -9.29 22.45 7.32
N ARG A 129 -8.39 23.23 6.72
CA ARG A 129 -7.27 22.67 5.94
C ARG A 129 -6.23 22.12 6.91
N CYS A 130 -6.00 20.81 6.88
CA CYS A 130 -4.88 20.19 7.59
C CYS A 130 -3.97 19.50 6.60
N ARG A 131 -2.67 19.62 6.82
CA ARG A 131 -1.68 18.88 6.03
C ARG A 131 -1.75 17.40 6.42
N THR A 132 -1.57 16.50 5.46
CA THR A 132 -1.50 15.05 5.72
C THR A 132 -0.51 14.71 6.82
N THR A 133 0.60 15.44 6.91
CA THR A 133 1.60 15.31 7.98
C THR A 133 1.06 15.65 9.36
N GLY A 134 0.14 16.61 9.49
CA GLY A 134 -0.50 16.95 10.76
C GLY A 134 -1.42 15.84 11.26
N ILE A 135 -2.21 15.25 10.36
CA ILE A 135 -3.05 14.07 10.66
C ILE A 135 -2.17 12.89 11.07
N LEU A 136 -1.05 12.70 10.37
CA LEU A 136 -0.09 11.64 10.66
C LEU A 136 0.52 11.77 12.06
N VAL A 137 0.95 12.97 12.44
CA VAL A 137 1.48 13.24 13.78
C VAL A 137 0.40 13.01 14.84
N LEU A 138 -0.81 13.55 14.64
CA LEU A 138 -1.90 13.38 15.60
C LEU A 138 -2.24 11.90 15.83
N THR A 139 -2.32 11.12 14.76
CA THR A 139 -2.60 9.68 14.84
C THR A 139 -1.44 8.88 15.42
N ALA A 140 -0.19 9.22 15.09
CA ALA A 140 0.99 8.59 15.68
C ALA A 140 1.04 8.81 17.20
N THR A 141 0.84 10.06 17.63
CA THR A 141 0.80 10.43 19.05
C THR A 141 -0.33 9.69 19.77
N GLY A 142 -1.52 9.62 19.18
CA GLY A 142 -2.65 8.86 19.74
C GLY A 142 -2.32 7.37 19.93
N SER A 143 -1.74 6.73 18.92
CA SER A 143 -1.32 5.32 19.00
C SER A 143 -0.24 5.09 20.06
N ILE A 144 0.76 5.99 20.17
CA ILE A 144 1.82 5.89 21.18
C ILE A 144 1.27 6.08 22.60
N ILE A 145 0.33 7.02 22.79
CA ILE A 145 -0.33 7.23 24.08
C ILE A 145 -1.13 5.98 24.48
N HIS A 146 -1.81 5.35 23.53
CA HIS A 146 -2.59 4.13 23.79
C HIS A 146 -1.69 2.94 24.13
N GLN A 147 -0.62 2.74 23.37
CA GLN A 147 0.34 1.66 23.60
C GLN A 147 1.76 2.10 23.20
N PRO A 148 2.60 2.53 24.18
CA PRO A 148 3.94 3.06 23.90
C PRO A 148 4.86 2.09 23.16
N GLY A 149 4.69 0.78 23.40
CA GLY A 149 5.47 -0.26 22.75
C GLY A 149 5.25 -0.38 21.24
N GLU A 150 4.18 0.21 20.67
CA GLU A 150 3.93 0.17 19.23
C GLU A 150 5.05 0.81 18.41
N ILE A 151 5.77 1.80 18.95
CA ILE A 151 6.84 2.51 18.23
C ILE A 151 7.97 1.56 17.79
N PHE A 152 8.17 0.45 18.49
CA PHE A 152 9.19 -0.55 18.18
C PHE A 152 8.70 -1.61 17.19
N GLN A 153 7.40 -1.66 16.90
CA GLN A 153 6.85 -2.62 15.96
C GLN A 153 7.08 -2.20 14.51
N ALA A 154 7.56 -3.13 13.67
CA ALA A 154 7.77 -2.90 12.25
C ALA A 154 6.52 -2.32 11.55
N GLY A 155 5.32 -2.82 11.90
CA GLY A 155 4.07 -2.36 11.30
C GLY A 155 3.76 -0.88 11.56
N PHE A 156 4.06 -0.39 12.77
CA PHE A 156 3.93 1.04 13.11
C PHE A 156 4.94 1.86 12.31
N GLN A 157 6.22 1.47 12.39
CA GLN A 157 7.32 2.18 11.73
C GLN A 157 7.10 2.29 10.22
N LEU A 158 6.77 1.18 9.56
CA LEU A 158 6.46 1.16 8.13
C LEU A 158 5.25 2.04 7.79
N SER A 159 4.18 1.99 8.58
CA SER A 159 2.97 2.77 8.29
C SER A 159 3.24 4.28 8.40
N TYR A 160 3.86 4.72 9.49
CA TYR A 160 4.04 6.16 9.73
C TYR A 160 5.21 6.74 8.95
N LEU A 161 6.38 6.07 8.91
CA LEU A 161 7.56 6.62 8.24
C LEU A 161 7.41 6.64 6.73
N VAL A 162 6.84 5.59 6.12
CA VAL A 162 6.61 5.57 4.67
C VAL A 162 5.56 6.61 4.29
N VAL A 163 4.44 6.71 5.02
CA VAL A 163 3.42 7.73 4.74
C VAL A 163 3.97 9.14 4.96
N PHE A 164 4.80 9.36 5.98
CA PHE A 164 5.50 10.64 6.20
C PHE A 164 6.39 10.99 5.01
N ALA A 165 7.18 10.03 4.53
CA ALA A 165 8.09 10.22 3.41
C ALA A 165 7.33 10.53 2.11
N LEU A 166 6.25 9.80 1.85
CA LEU A 166 5.38 10.06 0.69
C LEU A 166 4.72 11.44 0.78
N ALA A 167 4.13 11.79 1.93
CA ALA A 167 3.48 13.09 2.12
C ALA A 167 4.47 14.27 2.00
N SER A 168 5.71 14.09 2.42
CA SER A 168 6.73 15.16 2.45
C SER A 168 7.50 15.28 1.14
N TRP A 169 7.82 14.16 0.48
CA TRP A 169 8.78 14.14 -0.63
C TRP A 169 8.25 13.56 -1.95
N ALA A 170 7.10 12.87 -2.00
CA ALA A 170 6.61 12.28 -3.25
C ALA A 170 6.49 13.32 -4.37
N GLY A 171 5.93 14.49 -4.09
CA GLY A 171 5.81 15.57 -5.07
C GLY A 171 7.17 16.14 -5.55
N ILE A 172 8.20 16.12 -4.70
CA ILE A 172 9.56 16.56 -5.06
C ILE A 172 10.22 15.51 -5.98
N VAL A 173 10.13 14.23 -5.60
CA VAL A 173 10.72 13.13 -6.36
C VAL A 173 10.02 12.96 -7.71
N GLN A 174 8.69 13.02 -7.75
CA GLN A 174 7.90 12.99 -8.98
C GLN A 174 8.28 14.12 -9.94
N LYS A 175 8.39 15.36 -9.46
CA LYS A 175 8.83 16.50 -10.30
C LYS A 175 10.25 16.32 -10.84
N ARG A 176 11.14 15.66 -10.09
CA ARG A 176 12.52 15.40 -10.50
C ARG A 176 12.60 14.31 -11.58
N TRP A 177 11.78 13.27 -11.48
CA TRP A 177 11.83 12.07 -12.33
C TRP A 177 10.88 12.12 -13.53
N SER A 178 9.78 12.85 -13.37
CA SER A 178 8.87 13.26 -14.42
C SER A 178 8.72 14.78 -14.36
N PRO A 179 9.75 15.55 -14.76
CA PRO A 179 9.57 16.98 -14.95
C PRO A 179 8.38 17.16 -15.87
N ARG A 180 7.43 17.99 -15.44
CA ARG A 180 6.16 18.16 -16.13
C ARG A 180 6.48 18.28 -17.62
N LEU A 181 6.08 17.29 -18.41
CA LEU A 181 5.90 17.42 -19.85
C LEU A 181 4.72 18.36 -20.04
N THR A 182 4.89 19.61 -19.59
CA THR A 182 4.02 20.71 -19.91
C THR A 182 4.09 20.82 -21.41
N ARG A 183 2.93 20.67 -22.06
CA ARG A 183 2.66 21.13 -23.43
C ARG A 183 2.84 20.13 -24.58
N THR A 184 2.52 18.86 -24.38
CA THR A 184 2.35 17.92 -25.51
C THR A 184 1.10 17.08 -25.30
N GLN A 185 0.12 17.24 -26.19
CA GLN A 185 -1.22 16.65 -26.10
C GLN A 185 -1.28 15.16 -26.48
N HIS A 186 -0.15 14.52 -26.79
CA HIS A 186 -0.14 13.11 -27.20
C HIS A 186 -0.49 12.16 -26.04
N PRO A 187 -1.49 11.27 -26.21
CA PRO A 187 -1.89 10.30 -25.18
C PRO A 187 -0.74 9.41 -24.69
N GLY A 188 0.16 8.97 -25.59
CA GLY A 188 1.30 8.10 -25.24
C GLY A 188 2.28 8.72 -24.24
N MET A 189 2.53 10.03 -24.33
CA MET A 189 3.43 10.74 -23.41
C MET A 189 2.81 10.98 -22.03
N LYS A 190 1.47 11.02 -21.92
CA LYS A 190 0.78 11.03 -20.62
C LYS A 190 0.98 9.70 -19.89
N SER A 191 0.87 8.56 -20.59
CA SER A 191 1.10 7.23 -20.02
C SER A 191 2.53 7.06 -19.53
N ILE A 192 3.53 7.50 -20.31
CA ILE A 192 4.95 7.44 -19.90
C ILE A 192 5.19 8.30 -18.65
N SER A 193 4.65 9.52 -18.60
CA SER A 193 4.77 10.39 -17.41
C SER A 193 4.11 9.77 -16.17
N TRP A 194 2.98 9.07 -16.34
CA TRP A 194 2.31 8.37 -15.26
C TRP A 194 3.14 7.19 -14.74
N CYS A 195 3.67 6.34 -15.63
CA CYS A 195 4.56 5.23 -15.24
C CYS A 195 5.81 5.74 -14.51
N ARG A 196 6.44 6.81 -15.00
CA ARG A 196 7.60 7.45 -14.33
C ARG A 196 7.24 7.97 -12.95
N SER A 197 6.05 8.55 -12.79
CA SER A 197 5.55 9.06 -11.51
C SER A 197 5.31 7.92 -10.51
N MET A 198 4.65 6.84 -10.93
CA MET A 198 4.42 5.65 -10.09
C MET A 198 5.72 4.98 -9.68
N PHE A 199 6.65 4.81 -10.62
CA PHE A 199 7.96 4.24 -10.33
C PHE A 199 8.75 5.11 -9.35
N ALA A 200 8.73 6.44 -9.52
CA ALA A 200 9.39 7.38 -8.60
C ALA A 200 8.83 7.29 -7.17
N VAL A 201 7.51 7.16 -7.02
CA VAL A 201 6.86 6.96 -5.71
C VAL A 201 7.22 5.61 -5.11
N SER A 202 7.23 4.55 -5.93
CA SER A 202 7.58 3.20 -5.49
C SER A 202 9.03 3.14 -5.00
N VAL A 203 9.98 3.78 -5.69
CA VAL A 203 11.38 3.90 -5.26
C VAL A 203 11.49 4.66 -3.95
N LEU A 204 10.76 5.77 -3.77
CA LEU A 204 10.76 6.52 -2.52
C LEU A 204 10.23 5.68 -1.35
N ALA A 205 9.12 4.96 -1.57
CA ALA A 205 8.55 4.07 -0.57
C ALA A 205 9.51 2.94 -0.21
N TRP A 206 10.12 2.31 -1.22
CA TRP A 206 11.11 1.24 -1.03
C TRP A 206 12.34 1.74 -0.28
N LEU A 207 12.97 2.85 -0.69
CA LEU A 207 14.14 3.40 0.01
C LEU A 207 13.85 3.74 1.47
N THR A 208 12.62 4.16 1.78
CA THR A 208 12.20 4.45 3.17
C THR A 208 11.89 3.16 3.94
N ALA A 209 11.29 2.17 3.30
CA ALA A 209 10.89 0.91 3.93
C ALA A 209 12.08 -0.05 4.12
N THR A 210 13.02 -0.13 3.17
CA THR A 210 14.12 -1.08 3.15
C THR A 210 14.93 -1.08 4.45
N PRO A 211 15.34 0.05 5.05
CA PRO A 211 16.08 0.02 6.32
C PRO A 211 15.29 -0.62 7.46
N ILE A 212 13.97 -0.40 7.49
CA ILE A 212 13.06 -0.94 8.50
C ILE A 212 12.86 -2.45 8.24
N VAL A 213 12.58 -2.83 6.99
CA VAL A 213 12.41 -4.23 6.59
C VAL A 213 13.68 -5.03 6.88
N LEU A 214 14.83 -4.47 6.52
CA LEU A 214 16.13 -5.04 6.78
C LEU A 214 16.38 -5.26 8.28
N HIS A 215 16.02 -4.31 9.14
CA HIS A 215 16.22 -4.42 10.59
C HIS A 215 15.32 -5.45 11.28
N HIS A 216 14.09 -5.65 10.77
CA HIS A 216 13.08 -6.52 11.40
C HIS A 216 12.94 -7.89 10.74
N PHE A 217 13.21 -7.98 9.45
CA PHE A 217 12.97 -9.18 8.63
C PHE A 217 14.23 -9.66 7.90
N GLU A 218 15.37 -8.96 8.06
CA GLU A 218 16.70 -9.40 7.60
C GLU A 218 16.81 -9.68 6.09
N ILE A 219 15.88 -9.11 5.32
CA ILE A 219 15.74 -9.33 3.89
C ILE A 219 15.83 -8.01 3.11
N ILE A 220 16.50 -8.05 1.97
CA ILE A 220 16.50 -6.97 0.97
C ILE A 220 15.99 -7.54 -0.35
N SER A 221 15.05 -6.84 -0.98
CA SER A 221 14.46 -7.24 -2.26
C SER A 221 14.64 -6.10 -3.28
N PRO A 222 15.75 -6.08 -4.04
CA PRO A 222 16.07 -4.98 -4.96
C PRO A 222 15.06 -4.80 -6.09
N LEU A 223 14.39 -5.89 -6.50
CA LEU A 223 13.35 -5.85 -7.53
C LEU A 223 12.01 -5.29 -7.02
N GLY A 224 11.87 -5.09 -5.70
CA GLY A 224 10.66 -4.64 -5.03
C GLY A 224 9.98 -3.43 -5.69
N PRO A 225 10.68 -2.32 -6.02
CA PRO A 225 10.05 -1.15 -6.65
C PRO A 225 9.41 -1.46 -8.01
N VAL A 226 10.11 -2.22 -8.85
CA VAL A 226 9.64 -2.57 -10.20
C VAL A 226 8.43 -3.49 -10.09
N LEU A 227 8.56 -4.55 -9.29
CA LEU A 227 7.50 -5.54 -9.09
C LEU A 227 6.28 -4.93 -8.41
N SER A 228 6.46 -3.94 -7.52
CA SER A 228 5.35 -3.21 -6.91
C SER A 228 4.49 -2.50 -7.96
N VAL A 229 5.12 -1.83 -8.95
CA VAL A 229 4.37 -1.14 -10.01
C VAL A 229 3.64 -2.14 -10.91
N ILE A 230 4.28 -3.25 -11.24
CA ILE A 230 3.70 -4.30 -12.10
C ILE A 230 2.51 -4.97 -11.39
N LEU A 231 2.69 -5.38 -10.13
CA LEU A 231 1.70 -6.13 -9.36
C LEU A 231 0.63 -5.23 -8.72
N PHE A 232 0.82 -3.92 -8.69
CA PHE A 232 -0.20 -2.98 -8.21
C PHE A 232 -1.48 -3.05 -9.05
N ILE A 233 -1.37 -3.12 -10.38
CA ILE A 233 -2.53 -3.20 -11.28
C ILE A 233 -3.39 -4.45 -11.01
N PRO A 234 -2.86 -5.68 -11.02
CA PRO A 234 -3.66 -6.86 -10.70
C PRO A 234 -4.20 -6.81 -9.26
N THR A 235 -3.46 -6.23 -8.32
CA THR A 235 -3.98 -6.01 -6.94
C THR A 235 -5.24 -5.13 -6.96
N VAL A 236 -5.22 -3.99 -7.65
CA VAL A 236 -6.39 -3.09 -7.78
C VAL A 236 -7.56 -3.83 -8.42
N VAL A 237 -7.30 -4.58 -9.50
CA VAL A 237 -8.33 -5.35 -10.22
C VAL A 237 -8.95 -6.41 -9.30
N ILE A 238 -8.14 -7.19 -8.57
CA ILE A 238 -8.62 -8.19 -7.61
C ILE A 238 -9.48 -7.55 -6.52
N VAL A 239 -9.04 -6.43 -5.94
CA VAL A 239 -9.78 -5.75 -4.87
C VAL A 239 -11.14 -5.25 -5.36
N ILE A 240 -11.18 -4.61 -6.53
CA ILE A 240 -12.43 -4.09 -7.10
C ILE A 240 -13.36 -5.25 -7.50
N LEU A 241 -12.87 -6.20 -8.29
CA LEU A 241 -13.69 -7.33 -8.77
C LEU A 241 -14.14 -8.23 -7.62
N GLY A 242 -13.30 -8.46 -6.63
CA GLY A 242 -13.62 -9.30 -5.46
C GLY A 242 -14.70 -8.65 -4.61
N PHE A 243 -14.58 -7.34 -4.35
CA PHE A 243 -15.62 -6.60 -3.65
C PHE A 243 -16.93 -6.56 -4.45
N LEU A 244 -16.84 -6.35 -5.77
CA LEU A 244 -17.99 -6.36 -6.66
C LEU A 244 -18.67 -7.72 -6.68
N ARG A 245 -17.91 -8.83 -6.73
CA ARG A 245 -18.45 -10.19 -6.68
C ARG A 245 -19.22 -10.41 -5.39
N ILE A 246 -18.70 -10.00 -4.24
CA ILE A 246 -19.40 -10.17 -2.96
C ILE A 246 -20.74 -9.41 -2.93
N ILE A 247 -20.80 -8.21 -3.53
CA ILE A 247 -22.04 -7.43 -3.61
C ILE A 247 -23.01 -8.00 -4.65
N LEU A 248 -22.53 -8.32 -5.85
CA LEU A 248 -23.34 -8.71 -7.00
C LEU A 248 -23.85 -10.16 -6.94
N PHE A 249 -23.21 -11.04 -6.16
CA PHE A 249 -23.63 -12.43 -5.99
C PHE A 249 -25.10 -12.55 -5.56
N ALA A 250 -25.63 -11.55 -4.85
CA ALA A 250 -27.03 -11.54 -4.42
C ALA A 250 -28.05 -11.19 -5.53
N VAL A 251 -27.61 -10.72 -6.71
CA VAL A 251 -28.50 -10.00 -7.65
C VAL A 251 -28.51 -10.60 -9.06
N ILE A 252 -27.40 -11.11 -9.60
CA ILE A 252 -27.33 -11.53 -11.02
C ILE A 252 -26.50 -12.82 -11.22
N PRO A 253 -27.10 -14.02 -11.05
CA PRO A 253 -26.41 -15.31 -11.20
C PRO A 253 -25.65 -15.53 -12.53
N PRO A 254 -26.15 -15.09 -13.70
CA PRO A 254 -25.44 -15.29 -14.98
C PRO A 254 -24.10 -14.56 -15.10
N LEU A 255 -23.90 -13.45 -14.37
CA LEU A 255 -22.67 -12.66 -14.41
C LEU A 255 -21.58 -13.19 -13.47
N ASP A 256 -21.93 -14.06 -12.51
CA ASP A 256 -20.97 -14.58 -11.54
C ASP A 256 -19.88 -15.44 -12.19
N GLY A 257 -20.24 -16.29 -13.16
CA GLY A 257 -19.27 -17.17 -13.83
C GLY A 257 -18.14 -16.41 -14.53
N GLY A 258 -18.48 -15.32 -15.25
CA GLY A 258 -17.49 -14.48 -15.92
C GLY A 258 -16.61 -13.68 -14.94
N LEU A 259 -17.20 -13.16 -13.86
CA LEU A 259 -16.46 -12.49 -12.79
C LEU A 259 -15.53 -13.45 -12.04
N CYS A 260 -16.01 -14.66 -11.75
CA CYS A 260 -15.24 -15.73 -11.12
C CYS A 260 -14.04 -16.09 -11.98
N PHE A 261 -14.25 -16.37 -13.27
CA PHE A 261 -13.18 -16.69 -14.21
C PHE A 261 -12.14 -15.57 -14.29
N LEU A 262 -12.57 -14.31 -14.40
CA LEU A 262 -11.65 -13.18 -14.47
C LEU A 262 -10.86 -13.00 -13.16
N LEU A 263 -11.52 -13.14 -12.01
CA LEU A 263 -10.85 -13.09 -10.70
C LEU A 263 -9.81 -14.18 -10.54
N GLU A 264 -10.17 -15.43 -10.88
CA GLU A 264 -9.27 -16.57 -10.83
C GLU A 264 -8.09 -16.38 -11.79
N PHE A 265 -8.35 -15.95 -13.02
CA PHE A 265 -7.30 -15.67 -14.01
C PHE A 265 -6.31 -14.61 -13.52
N VAL A 266 -6.80 -13.48 -13.01
CA VAL A 266 -5.93 -12.39 -12.53
C VAL A 266 -5.16 -12.81 -11.28
N ALA A 267 -5.80 -13.50 -10.34
CA ALA A 267 -5.16 -13.98 -9.13
C ALA A 267 -4.10 -15.06 -9.41
N SER A 268 -4.42 -16.04 -10.25
CA SER A 268 -3.48 -17.10 -10.68
C SER A 268 -2.30 -16.51 -11.45
N SER A 269 -2.56 -15.54 -12.34
CA SER A 269 -1.49 -14.79 -13.02
C SER A 269 -0.60 -14.05 -12.02
N MET A 270 -1.19 -13.39 -11.02
CA MET A 270 -0.44 -12.67 -9.98
C MET A 270 0.43 -13.61 -9.14
N ILE A 271 -0.05 -14.82 -8.80
CA ILE A 271 0.72 -15.85 -8.10
C ILE A 271 1.88 -16.32 -8.98
N THR A 272 1.60 -16.73 -10.22
CA THR A 272 2.60 -17.23 -11.17
C THR A 272 3.69 -16.19 -11.44
N MET A 273 3.32 -14.92 -11.62
CA MET A 273 4.26 -13.82 -11.78
C MET A 273 5.14 -13.63 -10.54
N SER A 274 4.57 -13.80 -9.34
CA SER A 274 5.33 -13.69 -8.09
C SER A 274 6.32 -14.83 -7.91
N GLU A 275 5.93 -16.07 -8.25
CA GLU A 275 6.79 -17.26 -8.19
C GLU A 275 7.90 -17.19 -9.24
N TRP A 276 7.58 -16.73 -10.45
CA TRP A 276 8.56 -16.49 -11.49
C TRP A 276 9.56 -15.41 -11.06
N ALA A 277 9.09 -14.28 -10.53
CA ALA A 277 9.98 -13.21 -10.07
C ALA A 277 10.86 -13.63 -8.89
N ASP A 278 10.34 -14.50 -8.02
CA ASP A 278 11.06 -15.06 -6.88
C ASP A 278 12.17 -16.03 -7.33
N SER A 279 11.96 -16.76 -8.43
CA SER A 279 12.94 -17.68 -9.02
C SER A 279 14.15 -16.98 -9.66
N ILE A 280 14.05 -15.66 -9.93
CA ILE A 280 15.14 -14.89 -10.52
C ILE A 280 16.31 -14.81 -9.52
N PRO A 281 17.55 -15.16 -9.92
CA PRO A 281 18.72 -14.94 -9.07
C PRO A 281 18.79 -13.47 -8.63
N TRP A 282 19.11 -13.22 -7.36
CA TRP A 282 19.15 -11.88 -6.77
C TRP A 282 17.79 -11.19 -6.56
N SER A 283 16.67 -11.94 -6.65
CA SER A 283 15.34 -11.44 -6.28
C SER A 283 15.27 -10.97 -4.82
N SER A 284 15.98 -11.68 -3.94
CA SER A 284 16.09 -11.37 -2.52
C SER A 284 17.45 -11.79 -1.94
N PHE A 285 17.86 -11.08 -0.88
CA PHE A 285 19.09 -11.33 -0.15
C PHE A 285 18.77 -11.39 1.34
N GLU A 286 19.20 -12.45 2.00
CA GLU A 286 19.26 -12.51 3.46
C GLU A 286 20.59 -11.90 3.90
N THR A 287 20.54 -10.81 4.62
CA THR A 287 21.71 -9.99 4.96
C THR A 287 22.01 -9.95 6.45
N GLY A 288 21.16 -10.59 7.27
CA GLY A 288 21.17 -10.49 8.72
C GLY A 288 20.65 -9.13 9.22
N ARG A 289 20.54 -9.02 10.56
CA ARG A 289 20.06 -7.78 11.20
C ARG A 289 21.17 -6.73 11.32
N PRO A 290 21.04 -5.55 10.68
CA PRO A 290 22.00 -4.47 10.88
C PRO A 290 21.85 -3.84 12.28
N PRO A 291 22.95 -3.33 12.85
CA PRO A 291 22.91 -2.45 14.01
C PRO A 291 21.94 -1.27 13.82
N VAL A 292 21.27 -0.85 14.90
CA VAL A 292 20.29 0.25 14.89
C VAL A 292 20.88 1.53 14.30
N LEU A 293 22.15 1.83 14.58
CA LEU A 293 22.85 2.99 14.02
C LEU A 293 22.87 2.96 12.48
N ILE A 294 23.18 1.80 11.89
CA ILE A 294 23.19 1.64 10.43
C ILE A 294 21.78 1.83 9.87
N THR A 295 20.76 1.28 10.52
CA THR A 295 19.35 1.50 10.12
C THR A 295 18.98 2.99 10.12
N ILE A 296 19.37 3.74 11.16
CA ILE A 296 19.13 5.18 11.25
C ILE A 296 19.88 5.93 10.15
N MET A 297 21.14 5.57 9.89
CA MET A 297 21.94 6.18 8.82
C MET A 297 21.33 5.93 7.44
N LEU A 298 20.82 4.72 7.18
CA LEU A 298 20.13 4.40 5.93
C LEU A 298 18.83 5.19 5.77
N LEU A 299 18.04 5.35 6.84
CA LEU A 299 16.83 6.20 6.84
C LEU A 299 17.18 7.67 6.56
N ALA A 300 18.22 8.19 7.20
CA ALA A 300 18.71 9.54 6.97
C ALA A 300 19.19 9.72 5.51
N GLY A 301 19.89 8.72 4.97
CA GLY A 301 20.30 8.66 3.57
C GLY A 301 19.12 8.69 2.60
N ALA A 302 18.06 7.91 2.87
CA ALA A 302 16.83 7.89 2.09
C ALA A 302 16.13 9.27 2.12
N ALA A 303 16.02 9.89 3.29
CA ALA A 303 15.44 11.23 3.44
C ALA A 303 16.27 12.31 2.70
N ALA A 304 17.61 12.24 2.81
CA ALA A 304 18.51 13.15 2.10
C ALA A 304 18.40 12.97 0.58
N TRP A 305 18.35 11.73 0.09
CA TRP A 305 18.11 11.43 -1.32
C TRP A 305 16.77 11.97 -1.80
N ALA A 306 15.70 11.77 -1.02
CA ALA A 306 14.37 12.26 -1.37
C ALA A 306 14.37 13.79 -1.51
N ARG A 307 14.95 14.50 -0.53
CA ARG A 307 15.03 15.96 -0.49
C ARG A 307 15.91 16.54 -1.59
N TYR A 308 17.13 16.04 -1.75
CA TYR A 308 18.19 16.69 -2.56
C TYR A 308 18.46 15.99 -3.90
N GLY A 309 18.14 14.71 -4.01
CA GLY A 309 18.47 13.87 -5.17
C GLY A 309 19.96 13.49 -5.25
N VAL A 310 20.28 12.55 -6.15
CA VAL A 310 21.62 11.97 -6.28
C VAL A 310 22.71 13.01 -6.60
N ARG A 311 22.40 13.95 -7.50
CA ARG A 311 23.37 14.94 -7.98
C ARG A 311 23.87 15.87 -6.88
N HIS A 312 22.97 16.37 -6.03
CA HIS A 312 23.35 17.30 -4.96
C HIS A 312 23.99 16.59 -3.76
N LEU A 313 23.60 15.34 -3.49
CA LEU A 313 24.21 14.53 -2.41
C LEU A 313 25.68 14.24 -2.71
N TYR A 314 26.02 13.91 -3.97
CA TYR A 314 27.42 13.73 -4.39
C TYR A 314 28.26 15.00 -4.18
N TRP A 315 27.76 16.17 -4.57
CA TRP A 315 28.46 17.44 -4.36
C TRP A 315 28.61 17.81 -2.89
N SER A 316 27.59 17.53 -2.06
CA SER A 316 27.62 17.80 -0.61
C SER A 316 28.62 16.88 0.11
N CYS A 317 28.64 15.58 -0.22
CA CYS A 317 29.62 14.64 0.31
C CYS A 317 31.04 14.96 -0.15
N ARG A 318 31.22 15.41 -1.41
CA ARG A 318 32.53 15.86 -1.92
C ARG A 318 33.03 17.11 -1.19
N GLN A 319 32.16 18.08 -0.94
CA GLN A 319 32.51 19.29 -0.17
C GLN A 319 32.84 18.95 1.29
N LEU A 320 32.10 18.04 1.93
CA LEU A 320 32.42 17.57 3.29
C LEU A 320 33.77 16.85 3.32
N ARG A 321 34.06 15.99 2.33
CA ARG A 321 35.37 15.30 2.24
C ARG A 321 36.52 16.30 2.05
N GLN A 322 36.32 17.33 1.23
CA GLN A 322 37.31 18.41 1.04
C GLN A 322 37.50 19.24 2.32
N ARG A 323 36.43 19.51 3.10
CA ARG A 323 36.52 20.22 4.38
C ARG A 323 37.20 19.40 5.47
N VAL A 324 36.95 18.09 5.53
CA VAL A 324 37.64 17.19 6.49
C VAL A 324 39.12 17.06 6.14
N GLN A 325 39.48 16.98 4.86
CA GLN A 325 40.87 17.03 4.42
C GLN A 325 41.56 18.37 4.75
N PHE A 326 40.83 19.48 4.72
CA PHE A 326 41.33 20.80 5.13
C PHE A 326 41.53 20.95 6.64
N ILE A 327 40.87 20.13 7.46
CA ILE A 327 41.05 20.11 8.92
C ILE A 327 42.18 19.14 9.33
N GLN A 328 42.58 18.23 8.43
CA GLN A 328 43.61 17.21 8.66
C GLN A 328 44.93 17.46 7.91
N GLY A 329 45.28 18.71 7.61
CA GLY A 329 46.67 18.98 7.23
C GLY A 329 47.07 20.45 7.16
N PRO A 330 48.38 20.74 7.34
CA PRO A 330 49.43 19.87 7.89
C PRO A 330 49.34 19.72 9.42
#